data_AF-A0A9X5UH23-F1
#
_entry.id   AF-A0A9X5UH23-F1
#
_cell.length_a   1.000
_cell.length_b   1.000
_cell.length_c   1.000
_cell.angle_alpha   90.00
_cell.angle_beta   90.00
_cell.angle_gamma   90.00
#
_symmetry.space_group_name_H-M   'P 1'
#
loop_
_entity.id
_entity.type
_entity.pdbx_description
1 polymer ?
#
loop_
_entity_poly.entity_id
_entity_poly.type
_entity_poly.pdbx_seq_one_letter_code
_entity_poly.pdbx_strand_id
1 'polypeptide(L)' 'MAAGHRLHGQSFQVTARSETKDDVIVELATGGWARVHLTWQHPDTPPWPATTVYDSLGSLDEDLRAAD' A
#
# COMPACT_ATOMS: atom_id res chain seq x y z
N MET A 1 7.02 10.19 4.53
CA MET A 1 7.31 8.83 5.05
C MET A 1 8.45 8.96 6.06
N ALA A 2 8.40 8.26 7.19
CA ALA A 2 9.49 8.30 8.19
C ALA A 2 10.63 7.33 7.81
N ALA A 3 11.84 7.55 8.33
CA ALA A 3 12.98 6.67 8.13
C ALA A 3 12.65 5.25 8.64
N GLY A 4 12.86 4.23 7.79
CA GLY A 4 12.48 2.84 8.06
C GLY A 4 11.21 2.37 7.33
N HIS A 5 10.40 3.28 6.80
CA HIS A 5 9.29 2.92 5.91
C HIS A 5 9.79 2.51 4.53
N ARG A 6 9.18 1.50 3.88
CA ARG A 6 9.65 0.99 2.58
C ARG A 6 9.59 2.04 1.46
N LEU A 7 8.67 2.98 1.57
CA LEU A 7 8.53 4.15 0.67
C LEU A 7 9.36 5.38 1.08
N HIS A 8 10.20 5.27 2.12
CA HIS A 8 11.05 6.38 2.53
C HIS A 8 12.08 6.72 1.44
N GLY A 9 12.12 7.97 1.00
CA GLY A 9 13.03 8.43 -0.06
C GLY A 9 12.65 8.00 -1.48
N GLN A 10 11.48 7.36 -1.67
CA GLN A 10 10.96 7.01 -2.99
C GLN A 10 9.97 8.07 -3.48
N SER A 11 10.06 8.43 -4.75
CA SER A 11 9.03 9.20 -5.43
C SER A 11 7.88 8.26 -5.83
N PHE A 12 6.65 8.63 -5.50
CA PHE A 12 5.47 7.85 -5.82
C PHE A 12 4.25 8.73 -6.06
N GLN A 13 3.25 8.21 -6.76
CA GLN A 13 1.96 8.85 -6.99
C GLN A 13 0.85 7.97 -6.42
N VAL A 14 -0.13 8.58 -5.74
CA VAL A 14 -1.33 7.87 -5.30
C VAL A 14 -2.24 7.63 -6.51
N THR A 15 -2.56 6.37 -6.80
CA THR A 15 -3.38 5.99 -7.97
C THR A 15 -4.78 5.54 -7.56
N ALA A 16 -4.94 4.96 -6.37
CA ALA A 16 -6.23 4.57 -5.84
C ALA A 16 -6.27 4.65 -4.31
N ARG A 17 -7.47 4.78 -3.76
CA ARG A 17 -7.73 4.74 -2.32
C ARG A 17 -9.04 4.00 -2.08
N SER A 18 -9.03 3.08 -1.13
CA SER A 18 -10.23 2.47 -0.60
C SER A 18 -10.88 3.39 0.43
N GLU A 19 -12.19 3.63 0.28
CA GLU A 19 -12.96 4.42 1.24
C GLU A 19 -13.35 3.61 2.49
N THR A 20 -13.30 2.28 2.40
CA THR A 20 -13.81 1.38 3.45
C THR A 20 -12.73 0.61 4.22
N LYS A 21 -11.57 0.35 3.61
CA LYS A 21 -10.49 -0.46 4.19
C LYS A 21 -9.22 0.34 4.55
N ASP A 22 -9.24 1.66 4.39
CA ASP A 22 -8.08 2.54 4.55
C ASP A 22 -6.82 2.12 3.75
N ASP A 23 -7.02 1.44 2.62
CA ASP A 23 -5.95 1.07 1.72
C ASP A 23 -5.64 2.20 0.73
N VAL A 24 -4.35 2.47 0.53
CA VAL A 24 -3.87 3.39 -0.51
C VAL A 24 -2.96 2.63 -1.46
N ILE A 25 -3.26 2.70 -2.76
CA ILE A 25 -2.38 2.20 -3.80
C ILE A 25 -1.54 3.35 -4.32
N VAL A 26 -0.23 3.13 -4.35
CA VAL A 26 0.73 4.05 -4.93
C VAL A 26 1.49 3.38 -6.06
N GLU A 27 1.78 4.14 -7.11
CA GLU A 27 2.71 3.77 -8.17
C GLU A 27 4.08 4.38 -7.88
N LEU A 28 5.14 3.56 -7.98
CA LEU A 28 6.50 3.98 -7.72
C LEU A 28 7.13 4.54 -9.00
N ALA A 29 7.87 5.64 -8.89
CA ALA A 29 8.54 6.26 -10.03
C ALA A 29 9.61 5.36 -10.67
N THR A 30 10.12 4.38 -9.92
CA THR A 30 11.06 3.36 -10.40
C THR A 30 10.38 2.17 -11.08
N GLY A 31 9.05 2.18 -11.18
CA GLY A 31 8.24 1.05 -11.60
C GLY A 31 7.74 0.22 -10.42
N GLY A 32 6.57 -0.41 -10.61
CA GLY A 32 5.89 -1.20 -9.60
C GLY A 32 4.86 -0.39 -8.79
N TRP A 33 4.16 -1.10 -7.92
CA TRP A 33 3.08 -0.57 -7.10
C TRP A 33 3.31 -0.91 -5.63
N ALA A 34 2.75 -0.12 -4.72
CA ALA A 34 2.68 -0.50 -3.33
C ALA A 34 1.27 -0.29 -2.79
N ARG A 35 0.81 -1.26 -2.01
CA ARG A 35 -0.39 -1.15 -1.18
C ARG A 35 0.06 -0.74 0.21
N VAL A 36 -0.44 0.39 0.68
CA VAL A 36 -0.23 0.90 2.02
C VAL A 36 -1.54 0.76 2.79
N HIS A 37 -1.55 -0.13 3.78
CA HIS A 37 -2.70 -0.32 4.65
C HIS A 37 -2.58 0.64 5.84
N LEU A 38 -3.40 1.68 5.85
CA LEU A 38 -3.40 2.73 6.85
C LEU A 38 -4.50 2.45 7.88
N THR A 39 -4.34 1.49 8.78
CA THR A 39 -5.41 1.18 9.76
C THR A 39 -5.61 2.34 10.74
N TRP A 40 -6.49 3.27 10.42
CA TRP A 40 -6.93 4.33 11.33
C TRP A 40 -8.33 4.04 11.89
N GLN A 41 -9.14 3.20 11.23
CA GLN A 41 -10.55 3.00 11.60
C GLN A 41 -10.81 1.86 12.60
N HIS A 42 -9.94 0.86 12.72
CA HIS A 42 -10.12 -0.28 13.64
C HIS A 42 -8.83 -0.66 14.39
N PRO A 43 -8.92 -1.21 15.62
CA PRO A 43 -7.77 -1.73 16.35
C PRO A 43 -7.28 -3.02 15.68
N ASP A 44 -6.41 -2.88 14.70
CA ASP A 44 -5.83 -4.00 13.98
C ASP A 44 -4.48 -4.41 14.63
N THR A 45 -4.00 -5.62 14.39
CA THR A 45 -2.79 -6.18 15.03
C THR A 45 -1.50 -5.57 14.45
N PRO A 46 -0.64 -4.91 15.25
CA PRO A 46 0.60 -4.30 14.76
C PRO A 46 1.51 -5.31 14.02
N PRO A 47 2.35 -4.87 13.06
CA PRO A 47 2.92 -3.53 12.94
C PRO A 47 2.29 -2.64 11.86
N TRP A 48 1.73 -1.50 12.28
CA TRP A 48 1.18 -0.48 11.39
C TRP A 48 2.15 0.66 11.11
N PRO A 49 2.08 1.28 9.92
CA PRO A 49 1.34 0.86 8.73
C PRO A 49 2.03 -0.32 8.02
N ALA A 50 1.24 -1.24 7.48
CA ALA A 50 1.76 -2.31 6.64
C ALA A 50 1.93 -1.80 5.20
N THR A 51 3.03 -2.14 4.55
CA THR A 51 3.28 -1.78 3.15
C THR A 51 3.81 -2.97 2.38
N THR A 52 3.05 -3.37 1.35
CA THR A 52 3.42 -4.44 0.43
C THR A 52 3.75 -3.83 -0.93
N VAL A 53 4.86 -4.25 -1.54
CA VAL A 53 5.31 -3.77 -2.84
C VAL A 53 5.13 -4.91 -3.86
N TYR A 54 4.66 -4.56 -5.05
CA TYR A 54 4.35 -5.47 -6.15
C TYR A 54 5.07 -5.00 -7.41
N ASP A 55 5.73 -5.92 -8.11
CA ASP A 55 6.41 -5.64 -9.38
C ASP A 55 5.46 -5.66 -10.60
N SER A 56 4.19 -6.03 -10.42
CA SER A 56 3.22 -6.20 -11.50
C SER A 56 1.79 -5.90 -11.05
N LEU A 57 0.99 -5.28 -11.92
CA LEU A 57 -0.44 -5.04 -11.69
C LEU A 57 -1.22 -6.33 -11.43
N GLY A 58 -0.84 -7.44 -12.07
CA GLY A 58 -1.50 -8.73 -11.86
C GLY A 58 -1.37 -9.24 -10.42
N SER A 59 -0.18 -9.13 -9.82
CA SER A 59 0.04 -9.52 -8.42
C SER A 59 -0.69 -8.58 -7.44
N LEU A 60 -0.80 -7.30 -7.80
CA LEU A 60 -1.60 -6.36 -7.02
C LEU A 60 -3.11 -6.68 -7.10
N ASP A 61 -3.65 -6.98 -8.30
CA ASP A 61 -5.06 -7.35 -8.48
C ASP A 61 -5.41 -8.65 -7.74
N GLU A 62 -4.55 -9.67 -7.78
CA GLU A 62 -4.76 -10.92 -7.04
C GLU A 62 -4.84 -10.69 -5.52
N ASP A 63 -3.93 -9.88 -4.98
CA ASP A 63 -3.90 -9.53 -3.55
C ASP A 63 -5.14 -8.73 -3.13
N LEU A 64 -5.56 -7.78 -3.96
CA LEU A 64 -6.76 -6.98 -3.71
C LEU A 64 -8.03 -7.84 -3.70
N ARG A 65 -8.12 -8.83 -4.60
CA ARG A 65 -9.25 -9.78 -4.63
C ARG A 65 -9.26 -10.76 -3.47
N ALA A 66 -8.08 -11.19 -3.00
CA ALA A 66 -7.97 -12.08 -1.86
C ALA A 66 -8.32 -11.37 -0.53
N ALA A 67 -8.16 -10.05 -0.49
CA ALA A 67 -8.48 -9.22 0.67
C ALA A 67 -9.93 -8.71 0.68
N ASP A 68 -10.76 -9.05 -0.32
CA ASP A 68 -12.21 -8.73 -0.36
C ASP A 68 -13.07 -9.74 0.40
#